data_AF-A0A7W5BVQ6-F1
#
_entry.id   AF-A0A7W5BVQ6-F1
#
_cell.length_a   1.000
_cell.length_b   1.000
_cell.length_c   1.000
_cell.angle_alpha   90.00
_cell.angle_beta   90.00
_cell.angle_gamma   90.00
#
_symmetry.space_group_name_H-M   'P 1'
#
loop_
_entity.id
_entity.type
_entity.pdbx_description
1 polymer ?
#
loop_
_entity_poly.entity_id
_entity_poly.type
_entity_poly.pdbx_seq_one_letter_code
_entity_poly.pdbx_strand_id
1 'polypeptide(L)'
;MTAGRARLYYTCTFLCVSFRALRESVDGHARRPGLPCWLDTRTVEMLSAELRRCREEAVPFAELHRPLDHALYHCGLLMAQCPGALDHRRCRQHLGAIIAPLEDTTTLLASPPRREGPWLAAARRLGGWLRH
;
A
#
# COMPACT_ATOMS: atom_id res chain seq x y z
N MET A 1 19.27 2.85 7.04
CA MET A 1 18.21 2.32 6.16
C MET A 1 18.83 1.31 5.23
N THR A 2 18.31 0.09 5.10
CA THR A 2 18.85 -0.90 4.13
C THR A 2 18.42 -0.53 2.70
N ALA A 3 19.18 -0.95 1.68
CA ALA A 3 18.85 -0.66 0.28
C ALA A 3 17.44 -1.16 -0.10
N GLY A 4 17.03 -2.33 0.40
CA GLY A 4 15.68 -2.88 0.20
C GLY A 4 14.58 -2.04 0.85
N ARG A 5 14.79 -1.57 2.09
CA ARG A 5 13.81 -0.69 2.77
C ARG A 5 13.68 0.66 2.08
N ALA A 6 14.80 1.22 1.60
CA ALA A 6 14.81 2.48 0.85
C ALA A 6 14.01 2.35 -0.47
N ARG A 7 14.23 1.25 -1.21
CA ARG A 7 13.46 0.97 -2.43
C ARG A 7 11.96 0.90 -2.14
N LEU A 8 11.55 0.08 -1.16
CA LEU A 8 10.14 -0.03 -0.76
C LEU A 8 9.54 1.32 -0.37
N TYR A 9 10.30 2.17 0.33
CA TYR A 9 9.85 3.51 0.71
C TYR A 9 9.49 4.36 -0.51
N TYR A 10 10.39 4.44 -1.49
CA TYR A 10 10.15 5.23 -2.69
C TYR A 10 9.03 4.63 -3.56
N THR A 11 8.96 3.31 -3.69
CA THR A 11 7.87 2.68 -4.46
C THR A 11 6.51 2.88 -3.78
N CYS A 12 6.39 2.70 -2.47
CA CYS A 12 5.14 2.96 -1.75
C CYS A 12 4.75 4.44 -1.79
N THR A 13 5.73 5.35 -1.77
CA THR A 13 5.49 6.80 -1.95
C THR A 13 4.96 7.10 -3.34
N PHE A 14 5.57 6.52 -4.38
CA PHE A 14 5.10 6.64 -5.75
C PHE A 14 3.65 6.15 -5.87
N LEU A 15 3.35 4.95 -5.38
CA LEU A 15 1.99 4.39 -5.38
C LEU A 15 0.98 5.31 -4.69
N CYS A 16 1.32 5.85 -3.52
CA CYS A 16 0.46 6.77 -2.78
C CYS A 16 0.14 8.03 -3.61
N VAL A 17 1.15 8.66 -4.21
CA VAL A 17 0.96 9.84 -5.07
C VAL A 17 0.16 9.49 -6.33
N SER A 18 0.41 8.34 -6.96
CA SER A 18 -0.35 7.89 -8.13
C SER A 18 -1.83 7.67 -7.82
N PHE A 19 -2.17 7.01 -6.71
CA PHE A 19 -3.57 6.85 -6.31
C PHE A 19 -4.24 8.17 -5.90
N ARG A 20 -3.49 9.11 -5.30
CA ARG A 20 -4.00 10.47 -5.04
C ARG A 20 -4.32 11.21 -6.34
N ALA A 21 -3.45 11.13 -7.35
CA ALA A 21 -3.70 11.73 -8.65
C ALA A 21 -4.94 11.12 -9.34
N LEU A 22 -5.15 9.81 -9.22
CA LEU A 22 -6.39 9.16 -9.68
C LEU A 22 -7.62 9.70 -8.93
N ARG A 23 -7.53 9.88 -7.61
CA ARG A 23 -8.63 10.43 -6.80
C ARG A 23 -8.98 11.86 -7.21
N GLU A 24 -7.96 12.69 -7.44
CA GLU A 24 -8.12 14.07 -7.92
C GLU A 24 -8.73 14.12 -9.33
N SER A 25 -8.33 13.21 -10.22
CA SER A 25 -8.96 13.06 -11.54
C SER A 25 -10.46 12.75 -11.41
N VAL A 26 -10.84 11.81 -10.54
CA VAL A 26 -12.26 11.49 -10.28
C VAL A 26 -13.01 12.73 -9.74
N ASP A 27 -12.39 13.51 -8.85
CA ASP A 27 -12.95 14.75 -8.31
C ASP A 27 -13.17 15.83 -9.40
N GLY A 28 -12.28 15.93 -10.39
CA GLY A 28 -12.45 16.82 -11.54
C GLY A 28 -13.67 16.47 -12.40
N HIS A 29 -13.97 15.18 -12.56
CA HIS A 29 -15.10 14.68 -13.35
C HIS A 29 -16.44 14.71 -12.57
N ALA A 30 -16.40 14.64 -11.24
CA ALA A 30 -17.57 14.68 -10.36
C ALA A 30 -18.39 15.98 -10.46
N ARG A 31 -17.87 17.04 -11.10
CA ARG A 31 -18.62 18.27 -11.43
C ARG A 31 -19.80 18.03 -12.38
N ARG A 32 -19.92 16.83 -12.97
CA ARG A 32 -21.10 16.38 -13.74
C ARG A 32 -21.85 15.28 -12.96
N PRO A 33 -22.76 15.63 -12.05
CA PRO A 33 -23.50 14.66 -11.25
C PRO A 33 -24.33 13.70 -12.14
N GLY A 34 -24.29 12.40 -11.83
CA GLY A 34 -25.08 11.36 -12.50
C GLY A 34 -24.32 10.47 -13.49
N LEU A 35 -23.04 10.78 -13.78
CA LEU A 35 -22.22 9.92 -14.63
C LEU A 35 -21.53 8.79 -13.83
N PRO A 36 -21.33 7.60 -14.42
CA PRO A 36 -20.51 6.55 -13.81
C PRO A 36 -19.05 7.02 -13.64
N CYS A 37 -18.34 6.47 -12.66
CA CYS A 37 -16.90 6.74 -12.50
C CYS A 37 -16.15 6.23 -13.73
N TRP A 38 -15.54 7.15 -14.48
CA TRP A 38 -14.57 6.82 -15.54
C TRP A 38 -13.18 6.86 -14.94
N LEU A 39 -12.78 5.73 -14.36
CA LEU A 39 -11.43 5.50 -13.89
C LEU A 39 -10.65 4.77 -14.98
N ASP A 40 -9.41 5.17 -15.24
CA ASP A 40 -8.51 4.43 -16.14
C ASP A 40 -8.11 3.10 -15.48
N THR A 41 -8.85 2.04 -15.83
CA THR A 41 -8.64 0.70 -15.26
C THR A 41 -7.26 0.14 -15.59
N ARG A 42 -6.67 0.50 -16.73
CA ARG A 42 -5.31 0.05 -17.09
C ARG A 42 -4.28 0.65 -16.16
N THR A 43 -4.41 1.94 -15.81
CA THR A 43 -3.54 2.56 -14.81
C THR A 43 -3.72 1.90 -13.45
N VAL A 44 -4.95 1.60 -13.03
CA VAL A 44 -5.21 0.92 -11.74
C VAL A 44 -4.63 -0.49 -11.72
N GLU A 45 -4.72 -1.25 -12.81
CA GLU A 45 -4.12 -2.58 -12.95
C GLU A 45 -2.61 -2.52 -12.80
N MET A 46 -1.95 -1.59 -13.48
CA MET A 46 -0.50 -1.39 -13.39
C MET A 46 -0.07 -1.06 -11.95
N LEU A 47 -0.76 -0.11 -11.30
CA LEU A 47 -0.47 0.25 -9.90
C LEU A 47 -0.75 -0.91 -8.94
N SER A 48 -1.78 -1.70 -9.20
CA SER A 48 -2.12 -2.89 -8.41
C SER A 48 -1.07 -3.99 -8.54
N ALA A 49 -0.53 -4.20 -9.75
CA ALA A 49 0.57 -5.14 -9.97
C ALA A 49 1.83 -4.71 -9.23
N GLU A 50 2.17 -3.42 -9.28
CA GLU A 50 3.33 -2.88 -8.55
C GLU A 50 3.13 -2.94 -7.03
N LEU A 51 1.90 -2.73 -6.54
CA LEU A 51 1.56 -2.91 -5.13
C LEU A 51 1.72 -4.37 -4.67
N ARG A 52 1.34 -5.36 -5.50
CA ARG A 52 1.57 -6.79 -5.21
C ARG A 52 3.06 -7.09 -5.11
N ARG A 53 3.84 -6.57 -6.05
CA ARG A 53 5.31 -6.69 -6.02
C ARG A 53 5.90 -6.08 -4.76
N CYS A 54 5.45 -4.89 -4.35
CA CYS A 54 5.88 -4.28 -3.09
C CYS A 54 5.58 -5.19 -1.89
N ARG A 55 4.40 -5.82 -1.87
CA ARG A 55 4.01 -6.75 -0.81
C ARG A 55 4.91 -7.99 -0.76
N GLU A 56 5.29 -8.54 -1.90
CA GLU A 56 6.23 -9.66 -2.02
C GLU A 56 7.65 -9.27 -1.57
N GLU A 57 8.14 -8.10 -2.00
CA GLU A 57 9.43 -7.56 -1.58
C GLU A 57 9.45 -7.19 -0.07
N ALA A 58 8.28 -6.93 0.53
CA ALA A 58 8.13 -6.62 1.94
C ALA A 58 8.13 -7.85 2.87
N VAL A 59 8.34 -9.08 2.36
CA VAL A 59 8.42 -10.30 3.19
C VAL A 59 9.30 -10.15 4.44
N PRO A 60 10.49 -9.52 4.40
CA PRO A 60 11.35 -9.34 5.58
C PRO A 60 10.81 -8.34 6.62
N PHE A 61 9.79 -7.55 6.29
CA PHE A 61 9.26 -6.45 7.10
C PHE A 61 7.79 -6.73 7.49
N ALA A 62 7.61 -7.57 8.51
CA ALA A 62 6.28 -8.02 8.95
C ALA A 62 5.34 -6.85 9.31
N GLU A 63 5.87 -5.72 9.77
CA GLU A 63 5.09 -4.54 10.10
C GLU A 63 4.38 -3.91 8.89
N LEU A 64 4.83 -4.19 7.66
CA LEU A 64 4.28 -3.65 6.43
C LEU A 64 3.20 -4.54 5.81
N HIS A 65 3.09 -5.79 6.27
CA HIS A 65 2.21 -6.79 5.63
C HIS A 65 0.75 -6.37 5.70
N ARG A 66 0.26 -6.06 6.90
CA ARG A 66 -1.13 -5.67 7.13
C ARG A 66 -1.57 -4.45 6.31
N PRO A 67 -0.86 -3.30 6.31
CA PRO A 67 -1.29 -2.16 5.51
C PRO A 67 -1.23 -2.45 4.01
N LEU A 68 -0.19 -3.14 3.52
CA LEU A 68 -0.09 -3.51 2.10
C LEU A 68 -1.20 -4.48 1.66
N ASP A 69 -1.54 -5.48 2.49
CA ASP A 69 -2.63 -6.42 2.22
C ASP A 69 -3.99 -5.69 2.21
N HIS A 70 -4.17 -4.70 3.09
CA HIS A 70 -5.38 -3.86 3.10
C HIS A 70 -5.50 -2.99 1.85
N ALA A 71 -4.40 -2.37 1.39
CA ALA A 71 -4.38 -1.63 0.14
C ALA A 71 -4.72 -2.53 -1.06
N LEU A 72 -4.15 -3.75 -1.11
CA LEU A 72 -4.43 -4.74 -2.15
C LEU A 72 -5.90 -5.18 -2.18
N TYR A 73 -6.50 -5.38 -1.02
CA TYR A 73 -7.91 -5.72 -0.89
C TYR A 73 -8.79 -4.65 -1.53
N HIS A 74 -8.56 -3.37 -1.22
CA HIS A 74 -9.34 -2.27 -1.81
C HIS A 74 -9.07 -2.06 -3.30
N CYS A 75 -7.84 -2.29 -3.77
CA CYS A 75 -7.56 -2.34 -5.21
C CYS A 75 -8.40 -3.43 -5.91
N GLY A 76 -8.50 -4.62 -5.30
CA GLY A 76 -9.33 -5.71 -5.82
C GLY A 76 -10.82 -5.34 -5.87
N LEU A 77 -11.34 -4.72 -4.80
CA LEU A 77 -12.72 -4.23 -4.78
C LEU A 77 -12.99 -3.17 -5.85
N LEU A 78 -12.07 -2.21 -6.02
CA LEU A 78 -12.17 -1.16 -7.02
C LEU A 78 -12.20 -1.76 -8.43
N MET A 79 -11.28 -2.68 -8.73
CA MET A 79 -11.22 -3.36 -10.04
C MET A 79 -12.44 -4.23 -10.33
N ALA A 80 -13.02 -4.89 -9.32
CA ALA A 80 -14.23 -5.69 -9.50
C ALA A 80 -15.48 -4.84 -9.79
N GLN A 81 -15.44 -3.53 -9.49
CA GLN A 81 -16.58 -2.62 -9.58
C GLN A 81 -16.37 -1.52 -10.66
N CYS A 82 -15.22 -1.52 -11.35
CA CYS A 82 -14.90 -0.60 -12.43
C CYS A 82 -14.65 -1.34 -13.75
N PRO A 83 -15.07 -0.79 -14.90
CA PRO A 83 -15.78 0.49 -15.06
C PRO A 83 -17.32 0.35 -14.90
N GLY A 84 -18.01 1.45 -14.61
CA GLY A 84 -19.47 1.56 -14.79
C GLY A 84 -20.37 1.17 -13.62
N ALA A 85 -19.91 0.34 -12.66
CA ALA A 85 -20.72 -0.07 -11.51
C ALA A 85 -20.62 0.88 -10.29
N LEU A 86 -19.66 1.81 -10.29
CA LEU A 86 -19.48 2.79 -9.22
C LEU A 86 -19.90 4.21 -9.64
N ASP A 87 -20.60 4.89 -8.73
CA ASP A 87 -20.69 6.34 -8.76
C ASP A 87 -19.34 6.98 -8.32
N HIS A 88 -19.18 8.27 -8.62
CA HIS A 88 -17.97 9.02 -8.30
C HIS A 88 -17.63 8.99 -6.80
N ARG A 89 -18.63 9.01 -5.91
CA ARG A 89 -18.42 9.02 -4.46
C ARG A 89 -17.81 7.71 -3.98
N ARG A 90 -18.34 6.56 -4.43
CA ARG A 90 -17.83 5.24 -4.08
C ARG A 90 -16.42 5.02 -4.64
N CYS A 91 -16.18 5.46 -5.88
CA CYS A 91 -14.87 5.44 -6.53
C CYS A 91 -13.81 6.17 -5.67
N ARG A 92 -14.15 7.37 -5.18
CA ARG A 92 -13.29 8.14 -4.26
C ARG A 92 -13.07 7.47 -2.91
N GLN A 93 -14.10 6.84 -2.34
CA GLN A 93 -13.99 6.13 -1.07
C GLN A 93 -13.01 4.97 -1.17
N HIS A 94 -13.11 4.15 -2.23
CA HIS A 94 -12.16 3.07 -2.50
C HIS A 94 -10.74 3.59 -2.68
N LEU A 95 -10.55 4.66 -3.47
CA LEU A 95 -9.24 5.29 -3.62
C LEU A 95 -8.69 5.79 -2.27
N GLY A 96 -9.52 6.38 -1.42
CA GLY A 96 -9.13 6.76 -0.05
C GLY A 96 -8.71 5.56 0.81
N ALA A 97 -9.44 4.45 0.70
CA ALA A 97 -9.14 3.21 1.43
C ALA A 97 -7.87 2.50 0.93
N ILE A 98 -7.41 2.79 -0.28
CA ILE A 98 -6.08 2.38 -0.81
C ILE A 98 -4.99 3.35 -0.33
N ILE A 99 -5.24 4.66 -0.40
CA ILE A 99 -4.23 5.70 -0.08
C ILE A 99 -3.84 5.65 1.39
N ALA A 100 -4.79 5.58 2.32
CA ALA A 100 -4.52 5.61 3.75
C ALA A 100 -3.51 4.52 4.22
N PRO A 101 -3.69 3.23 3.90
CA PRO A 101 -2.70 2.23 4.29
C PRO A 101 -1.33 2.39 3.58
N LEU A 102 -1.27 3.01 2.41
CA LEU A 102 0.01 3.34 1.77
C LEU A 102 0.75 4.46 2.53
N GLU A 103 0.03 5.44 3.07
CA GLU A 103 0.58 6.48 3.95
C GLU A 103 1.10 5.91 5.27
N ASP A 104 0.36 4.96 5.85
CA ASP A 104 0.83 4.21 7.03
C ASP A 104 2.13 3.46 6.70
N THR A 105 2.18 2.79 5.54
CA THR A 105 3.34 2.02 5.09
C THR A 105 4.57 2.93 4.89
N THR A 106 4.42 4.09 4.25
CA THR A 106 5.53 5.03 4.05
C THR A 106 6.03 5.62 5.37
N THR A 107 5.13 5.88 6.32
CA THR A 107 5.46 6.36 7.67
C THR A 107 6.27 5.30 8.45
N LEU A 108 5.85 4.03 8.39
CA LEU A 108 6.59 2.92 8.98
C LEU A 108 7.98 2.77 8.34
N LEU A 109 8.06 2.85 7.01
CA LEU A 109 9.31 2.71 6.26
C LEU A 109 10.30 3.85 6.53
N ALA A 110 9.82 5.09 6.69
CA ALA A 110 10.61 6.25 7.08
C ALA A 110 11.15 6.15 8.51
N SER A 111 10.42 5.47 9.38
CA SER A 111 10.84 5.26 10.76
C SER A 111 12.04 4.29 10.83
N PRO A 112 13.03 4.56 11.71
CA PRO A 112 14.11 3.61 11.94
C PRO A 112 13.53 2.27 12.43
N PRO A 113 14.11 1.12 12.02
CA PRO A 113 13.61 -0.18 12.44
C PRO A 113 13.58 -0.23 13.96
N ARG A 114 12.45 -0.68 14.53
CA ARG A 114 12.33 -0.87 15.97
C ARG A 114 13.47 -1.79 16.41
N ARG A 115 14.40 -1.27 17.22
CA ARG A 115 15.44 -2.08 17.85
C ARG A 115 14.72 -3.10 18.73
N GLU A 116 14.90 -4.38 18.42
CA GLU A 116 14.52 -5.46 19.32
C GLU A 116 15.16 -5.19 20.68
N GLY A 117 14.38 -5.33 21.75
CA GLY A 117 14.86 -5.06 23.11
C GLY A 117 16.08 -5.93 23.45
N PRO A 118 16.99 -5.48 24.34
CA PRO A 118 18.22 -6.19 24.69
C PRO A 118 18.01 -7.66 25.07
N TRP A 119 16.84 -7.97 25.66
CA TRP A 119 16.45 -9.31 26.08
C TRP A 119 16.24 -10.30 24.92
N LEU A 120 15.62 -9.86 23.81
CA LEU A 120 15.42 -10.71 22.63
C LEU A 120 16.76 -11.00 21.92
N ALA A 121 17.65 -10.01 21.89
CA ALA A 121 19.00 -10.18 21.37
C ALA A 121 19.84 -11.14 22.23
N ALA A 122 19.70 -11.08 23.55
CA ALA A 122 20.36 -12.00 24.49
C ALA A 122 19.80 -13.44 24.37
N ALA A 123 18.48 -13.59 24.26
CA ALA A 123 17.83 -14.90 24.10
C ALA A 123 18.28 -15.64 22.83
N ARG A 124 18.48 -14.91 21.71
CA ARG A 124 19.03 -15.49 20.48
C ARG A 124 20.48 -15.97 20.62
N ARG A 125 21.30 -15.27 21.40
CA ARG A 125 22.70 -15.68 21.66
C ARG A 125 22.78 -16.91 22.56
N LEU A 126 21.89 -17.00 23.56
CA LEU A 126 21.82 -18.15 24.46
C LEU A 126 21.23 -19.39 23.78
N GLY A 127 20.25 -19.22 22.89
CA GLY A 127 19.68 -20.33 22.11
C GLY A 127 20.68 -20.99 21.13
N GLY A 128 21.76 -20.30 20.76
CA GLY A 128 22.85 -20.88 19.96
C GLY A 128 23.81 -21.78 20.75
N TRP A 129 23.86 -21.64 22.08
CA TRP A 129 24.74 -22.44 22.95
C TRP A 129 24.16 -23.81 23.32
N LEU A 130 22.84 -23.97 23.28
CA LEU A 130 22.15 -25.22 23.63
C LEU A 130 22.09 -26.25 22.48
N ARG A 131 22.87 -26.04 21.41
CA ARG A 131 22.93 -26.92 20.23
C ARG A 131 24.30 -27.53 19.95
N HIS A 132 25.23 -27.48 20.90
CA HIS A 132 26.51 -28.18 20.84
C HIS A 132 26.65 -29.16 22.00
#